data_AF-A0A2E7VH91-F1
#
_entry.id   AF-A0A2E7VH91-F1
#
_cell.length_a   1.000
_cell.length_b   1.000
_cell.length_c   1.000
_cell.angle_alpha   90.00
_cell.angle_beta   90.00
_cell.angle_gamma   90.00
#
_symmetry.space_group_name_H-M   'P 1'
#
loop_
_entity.id
_entity.type
_entity.pdbx_description
1 polymer ?
#
loop_
_entity_poly.entity_id
_entity_poly.type
_entity_poly.pdbx_seq_one_letter_code
_entity_poly.pdbx_strand_id
1 'polypeptide(L)'
;MRTLLGISAYYHDSAAVLLVDGGIVAAAQEERFSRRKNDERFPEHAVRFCLKQGAIGLGDLDAVVFYDKPVVKFSRMLESFLAIVPAGLPAWLRVLPAWLSEKLNLRQTIRDELDGLPSECPILFTEHHVAHAASAFYPSPFDRAAILTVDGV
;
A
#
# COMPACT_ATOMS: atom_id res chain seq x y z
N MET A 1 0.82 4.40 23.04
CA MET A 1 1.05 5.17 21.81
C MET A 1 1.00 4.18 20.68
N ARG A 2 0.25 4.47 19.62
CA ARG A 2 0.11 3.60 18.47
C ARG A 2 0.80 4.21 17.27
N THR A 3 1.81 3.53 16.76
CA THR A 3 2.72 3.99 15.72
C THR A 3 2.57 3.12 14.48
N LEU A 4 2.14 3.72 13.38
CA LEU A 4 1.80 3.01 12.14
C LEU A 4 2.59 3.59 10.96
N LEU A 5 3.17 2.72 10.16
CA LEU A 5 3.81 3.09 8.89
C LEU A 5 2.88 2.72 7.72
N GLY A 6 2.35 3.71 7.02
CA GLY A 6 1.59 3.51 5.78
C GLY A 6 2.51 3.51 4.56
N ILE A 7 2.29 2.57 3.63
CA ILE A 7 3.11 2.41 2.42
C ILE A 7 2.21 2.32 1.18
N SER A 8 2.60 3.08 0.14
CA SER A 8 2.14 2.94 -1.24
C SER A 8 3.32 2.59 -2.14
N ALA A 9 3.20 1.53 -2.95
CA ALA A 9 4.24 1.06 -3.87
C ALA A 9 3.69 0.12 -4.96
N TYR A 10 4.57 -0.23 -5.91
CA TYR A 10 4.42 -1.24 -6.97
C TYR A 10 3.33 -0.96 -8.03
N TYR A 11 3.00 0.31 -8.24
CA TYR A 11 2.12 0.70 -9.34
C TYR A 11 2.49 2.07 -9.91
N HIS A 12 2.42 3.12 -9.08
CA HIS A 12 2.96 4.46 -9.35
C HIS A 12 2.94 5.27 -8.05
N ASP A 13 3.65 6.39 -8.05
CA ASP A 13 3.64 7.38 -6.95
C ASP A 13 3.89 6.77 -5.57
N SER A 14 4.97 6.00 -5.44
CA SER A 14 5.30 5.37 -4.18
C SER A 14 5.58 6.40 -3.09
N ALA A 15 5.12 6.10 -1.88
CA ALA A 15 5.09 7.03 -0.78
C ALA A 15 5.05 6.30 0.56
N ALA A 16 5.48 7.00 1.61
CA ALA A 16 5.37 6.55 2.98
C ALA A 16 4.78 7.63 3.87
N VAL A 17 4.05 7.20 4.91
CA VAL A 17 3.49 8.07 5.94
C VAL A 17 3.71 7.44 7.32
N LEU A 18 4.14 8.23 8.29
CA LEU A 18 4.19 7.84 9.69
C LEU A 18 3.03 8.50 10.45
N LEU A 19 2.22 7.65 11.08
CA LEU A 19 1.16 8.06 11.98
C LEU A 19 1.52 7.70 13.42
N VAL A 20 1.28 8.63 14.34
CA VAL A 20 1.40 8.39 15.80
C VAL A 20 0.12 8.87 16.46
N ASP A 21 -0.59 7.95 17.14
CA ASP A 21 -1.84 8.22 17.85
C ASP A 21 -2.89 8.97 16.99
N GLY A 22 -2.94 8.63 15.70
CA GLY A 22 -3.87 9.21 14.72
C GLY A 22 -3.39 10.51 14.06
N GLY A 23 -2.29 11.11 14.54
CA GLY A 23 -1.68 12.29 13.94
C GLY A 23 -0.66 11.92 12.86
N ILE A 24 -0.60 12.71 11.78
CA ILE A 24 0.45 12.60 10.75
C ILE A 24 1.72 13.26 11.27
N VAL A 25 2.77 12.46 11.49
CA VAL A 25 4.09 12.95 11.91
C VAL A 25 4.93 13.33 10.69
N ALA A 26 4.88 12.50 9.66
CA ALA A 26 5.61 12.72 8.42
C ALA A 26 4.92 12.00 7.26
N ALA A 27 4.97 12.59 6.07
CA ALA A 27 4.52 11.98 4.83
C ALA A 27 5.41 12.46 3.68
N ALA A 28 5.86 11.55 2.83
CA ALA A 28 6.66 11.90 1.66
C ALA A 28 6.48 10.93 0.50
N GLN A 29 6.63 11.46 -0.71
CA GLN A 29 6.67 10.68 -1.95
C GLN A 29 8.12 10.36 -2.32
N GLU A 30 8.37 9.15 -2.80
CA GLU A 30 9.70 8.65 -3.14
C GLU A 30 10.34 9.46 -4.27
N GLU A 31 9.55 9.91 -5.26
CA GLU A 31 10.04 10.69 -6.40
C GLU A 31 10.76 11.99 -6.00
N ARG A 32 10.46 12.54 -4.81
CA ARG A 32 11.13 13.73 -4.28
C ARG A 32 12.60 13.45 -3.97
N PHE A 33 12.90 12.22 -3.52
CA PHE A 33 14.24 11.74 -3.18
C PHE A 33 14.91 11.06 -4.38
N SER A 34 14.22 10.13 -5.04
CA SER A 34 14.78 9.32 -6.13
C SER A 34 15.00 10.12 -7.41
N ARG A 35 14.34 11.29 -7.54
CA ARG A 35 14.33 12.15 -8.73
C ARG A 35 13.80 11.46 -9.99
N ARG A 36 13.14 10.32 -9.82
CA ARG A 36 12.42 9.61 -10.88
C ARG A 36 10.94 9.91 -10.72
N LYS A 37 10.39 10.60 -11.72
CA LYS A 37 8.98 10.98 -11.73
C LYS A 37 8.09 9.73 -11.65
N ASN A 38 7.09 9.77 -10.78
CA ASN A 38 6.14 8.69 -10.53
C ASN A 38 6.82 7.35 -10.18
N ASP A 39 7.86 7.39 -9.35
CA ASP A 39 8.58 6.17 -8.96
C ASP A 39 7.62 5.14 -8.38
N GLU A 40 7.57 3.96 -8.98
CA GLU A 40 6.68 2.87 -8.58
C GLU A 40 7.34 1.91 -7.59
N ARG A 41 8.65 2.01 -7.39
CA ARG A 41 9.41 1.06 -6.56
C ARG A 41 9.14 1.27 -5.07
N PHE A 42 9.65 0.38 -4.24
CA PHE A 42 9.53 0.51 -2.79
C PHE A 42 10.07 1.88 -2.31
N PRO A 43 9.32 2.62 -1.46
CA PRO A 43 9.65 3.98 -1.09
C PRO A 43 10.69 4.05 0.04
N GLU A 44 11.89 3.52 -0.21
CA GLU A 44 12.95 3.38 0.80
C GLU A 44 13.34 4.73 1.43
N HIS A 45 13.52 5.77 0.61
CA HIS A 45 13.94 7.07 1.10
C HIS A 45 12.81 7.76 1.86
N ALA A 46 11.57 7.64 1.39
CA ALA A 46 10.41 8.19 2.09
C ALA A 46 10.18 7.50 3.44
N VAL A 47 10.31 6.17 3.53
CA VAL A 47 10.24 5.42 4.80
C VAL A 47 11.31 5.92 5.76
N ARG A 48 12.58 5.98 5.30
CA ARG A 48 13.70 6.46 6.11
C ARG A 48 13.48 7.89 6.60
N PHE A 49 12.98 8.77 5.74
CA PHE A 49 12.62 10.13 6.10
C PHE A 49 11.54 10.17 7.20
N CYS A 50 10.48 9.38 7.06
CA CYS A 50 9.39 9.35 8.02
C CYS A 50 9.83 8.85 9.41
N LEU A 51 10.60 7.75 9.46
CA LEU A 51 11.14 7.21 10.71
C LEU A 51 12.09 8.22 11.38
N LYS A 52 12.95 8.87 10.59
CA LYS A 52 13.84 9.92 11.09
C LYS A 52 13.06 11.11 11.68
N GLN A 53 12.00 11.55 11.01
CA GLN A 53 11.17 12.66 11.49
C GLN A 53 10.38 12.31 12.76
N GLY A 54 9.99 11.05 12.91
CA GLY A 54 9.38 10.54 14.15
C GLY A 54 10.37 10.22 15.27
N ALA A 55 11.68 10.29 15.01
CA ALA A 55 12.74 9.88 15.93
C ALA A 55 12.55 8.44 16.48
N ILE A 56 12.10 7.53 15.61
CA ILE A 56 11.83 6.12 15.93
C ILE A 56 12.54 5.19 14.94
N GLY A 57 12.69 3.92 15.32
CA GLY A 57 13.14 2.84 14.45
C GLY A 57 12.00 1.92 13.99
N LEU A 58 12.33 0.94 13.15
CA LEU A 58 11.38 -0.12 12.73
C LEU A 58 10.86 -0.96 13.90
N GLY A 59 11.66 -1.10 14.97
CA GLY A 59 11.28 -1.83 16.19
C GLY A 59 10.17 -1.18 17.00
N ASP A 60 9.91 0.12 16.78
CA ASP A 60 8.90 0.89 17.50
C ASP A 60 7.54 0.92 16.76
N LEU A 61 7.45 0.28 15.59
CA LEU A 61 6.23 0.22 14.79
C LEU A 61 5.27 -0.85 15.33
N ASP A 62 4.03 -0.45 15.63
CA ASP A 62 2.96 -1.38 16.00
C ASP A 62 2.36 -2.11 14.80
N ALA A 63 2.41 -1.50 13.61
CA ALA A 63 2.03 -2.15 12.35
C ALA A 63 2.57 -1.39 11.13
N VAL A 64 2.69 -2.12 10.03
CA VAL A 64 2.86 -1.56 8.68
C VAL A 64 1.56 -1.77 7.91
N VAL A 65 1.09 -0.77 7.18
CA VAL A 65 -0.18 -0.83 6.45
C VAL A 65 0.07 -0.55 4.97
N PHE A 66 -0.35 -1.47 4.10
CA PHE A 66 -0.29 -1.33 2.65
C PHE A 66 -1.67 -0.97 2.06
N TYR A 67 -1.67 -0.04 1.10
CA TYR A 67 -2.88 0.64 0.61
C TYR A 67 -3.88 -0.23 -0.17
N ASP A 68 -3.45 -1.37 -0.72
CA ASP A 68 -4.31 -2.23 -1.53
C ASP A 68 -4.34 -3.68 -1.01
N LYS A 69 -5.52 -4.31 -1.10
CA LYS A 69 -5.71 -5.72 -0.80
C LYS A 69 -5.42 -6.52 -2.07
N PRO A 70 -4.43 -7.43 -2.03
CA PRO A 70 -4.12 -8.35 -3.11
C PRO A 70 -5.34 -8.99 -3.80
N VAL A 71 -6.34 -9.37 -2.99
CA VAL A 71 -7.46 -10.27 -3.33
C VAL A 71 -8.58 -9.59 -4.13
N VAL A 72 -8.84 -8.29 -3.99
CA VAL A 72 -9.97 -7.64 -4.70
C VAL A 72 -9.66 -7.48 -6.19
N LYS A 73 -8.39 -7.25 -6.54
CA LYS A 73 -7.94 -7.25 -7.94
C LYS A 73 -8.06 -8.64 -8.59
N PHE A 74 -7.92 -9.71 -7.79
CA PHE A 74 -8.09 -11.10 -8.25
C PHE A 74 -9.50 -11.35 -8.75
N SER A 75 -10.50 -11.02 -7.92
CA SER A 75 -11.90 -11.32 -8.23
C SER A 75 -12.34 -10.59 -9.49
N ARG A 76 -11.96 -9.31 -9.64
CA ARG A 76 -12.25 -8.54 -10.87
C ARG A 76 -11.61 -9.14 -12.13
N MET A 77 -10.35 -9.57 -12.04
CA MET A 77 -9.69 -10.24 -13.17
C MET A 77 -10.38 -11.57 -13.49
N LEU A 78 -10.63 -12.41 -12.48
CA LEU A 78 -11.30 -13.69 -12.66
C LEU A 78 -12.70 -13.53 -13.25
N GLU A 79 -13.50 -12.57 -12.77
CA GLU A 79 -14.81 -12.23 -13.33
C GLU A 79 -14.70 -11.84 -14.81
N SER A 80 -13.71 -11.02 -15.15
CA SER A 80 -13.46 -10.59 -16.54
C SER A 80 -13.10 -11.77 -17.46
N PHE A 81 -12.28 -12.70 -16.97
CA PHE A 81 -11.92 -13.90 -17.73
C PHE A 81 -13.08 -14.91 -17.84
N LEU A 82 -13.88 -15.05 -16.79
CA LEU A 82 -15.09 -15.88 -16.79
C LEU A 82 -16.16 -15.33 -17.74
N ALA A 83 -16.27 -14.01 -17.88
CA ALA A 83 -17.24 -13.35 -18.76
C ALA A 83 -17.04 -13.66 -20.25
N ILE A 84 -15.85 -14.11 -20.65
CA ILE A 84 -15.48 -14.41 -22.05
C ILE A 84 -15.15 -15.90 -22.26
N VAL A 85 -15.63 -16.78 -21.38
CA VAL A 85 -15.51 -18.23 -21.54
C VAL A 85 -16.25 -18.69 -22.81
N PRO A 86 -15.67 -19.61 -23.62
CA PRO A 86 -14.46 -20.39 -23.36
C PRO A 86 -13.12 -19.74 -23.78
N ALA A 87 -13.15 -18.61 -24.49
CA ALA A 87 -11.95 -17.98 -25.04
C ALA A 87 -11.01 -17.39 -23.96
N GLY A 88 -11.54 -17.00 -22.80
CA GLY A 88 -10.75 -16.45 -21.68
C GLY A 88 -9.92 -17.45 -20.88
N LEU A 89 -10.24 -18.75 -20.94
CA LEU A 89 -9.60 -19.79 -20.13
C LEU A 89 -8.09 -19.95 -20.39
N PRO A 90 -7.62 -20.03 -21.65
CA PRO A 90 -6.19 -20.12 -21.94
C PRO A 90 -5.41 -18.88 -21.50
N ALA A 91 -6.02 -17.69 -21.59
CA ALA A 91 -5.42 -16.45 -21.13
C ALA A 91 -5.30 -16.41 -19.60
N TRP A 92 -6.34 -16.86 -18.88
CA TRP A 92 -6.31 -16.96 -17.42
C TRP A 92 -5.21 -17.90 -16.92
N LEU A 93 -5.10 -19.11 -17.50
CA LEU A 93 -4.09 -20.10 -17.10
C LEU A 93 -2.65 -19.62 -17.31
N ARG A 94 -2.41 -18.66 -18.22
CA ARG A 94 -1.09 -18.04 -18.43
C ARG A 94 -0.78 -16.95 -17.41
N VAL A 95 -1.80 -16.19 -16.97
CA VAL A 95 -1.62 -15.03 -16.07
C VAL A 95 -1.63 -15.47 -14.60
N LEU A 96 -2.38 -16.52 -14.27
CA LEU A 96 -2.56 -17.03 -12.91
C LEU A 96 -1.25 -17.33 -12.15
N PRO A 97 -0.22 -18.00 -12.73
CA PRO A 97 0.99 -18.33 -11.99
C PRO A 97 1.83 -17.10 -11.59
N ALA A 98 1.99 -16.15 -12.50
CA ALA A 98 2.70 -14.89 -12.23
C ALA A 98 1.95 -14.07 -11.17
N TRP A 99 0.62 -13.99 -11.31
CA TRP A 99 -0.24 -13.27 -10.37
C TRP A 99 -0.18 -13.87 -8.96
N LEU A 100 -0.25 -15.20 -8.84
CA LEU A 100 -0.21 -15.90 -7.56
C LEU A 100 1.15 -15.71 -6.85
N SER A 101 2.25 -15.74 -7.61
CA SER A 101 3.60 -15.54 -7.10
C SER A 101 3.83 -14.10 -6.60
N GLU A 102 3.43 -13.08 -7.37
CA GLU A 102 3.59 -11.67 -6.97
C GLU A 102 2.74 -11.32 -5.74
N LYS A 103 1.50 -11.84 -5.67
CA LYS A 103 0.53 -11.44 -4.65
C LYS A 103 0.69 -12.18 -3.32
N LEU A 104 1.07 -13.47 -3.33
CA LEU A 104 1.36 -14.21 -2.09
C LEU A 104 2.66 -13.73 -1.44
N ASN A 105 3.61 -13.22 -2.24
CA ASN A 105 4.87 -12.73 -1.73
C ASN A 105 4.81 -11.28 -1.27
N LEU A 106 3.79 -10.47 -1.56
CA LEU A 106 3.82 -9.04 -1.22
C LEU A 106 4.10 -8.76 0.27
N ARG A 107 3.52 -9.55 1.18
CA ARG A 107 3.83 -9.45 2.61
C ARG A 107 5.30 -9.76 2.90
N GLN A 108 5.84 -10.79 2.25
CA GLN A 108 7.24 -11.16 2.39
C GLN A 108 8.15 -10.11 1.75
N THR A 109 7.84 -9.62 0.55
CA THR A 109 8.54 -8.55 -0.15
C THR A 109 8.60 -7.28 0.70
N ILE A 110 7.49 -6.81 1.27
CA ILE A 110 7.49 -5.65 2.17
C ILE A 110 8.39 -5.90 3.39
N ARG A 111 8.40 -7.13 3.91
CA ARG A 111 9.25 -7.49 5.05
C ARG A 111 10.74 -7.53 4.66
N ASP A 112 11.06 -8.02 3.48
CA ASP A 112 12.43 -8.08 2.96
C ASP A 112 12.96 -6.65 2.67
N GLU A 113 12.10 -5.76 2.17
CA GLU A 113 12.42 -4.34 1.94
C GLU A 113 12.56 -3.54 3.25
N LEU A 114 11.86 -3.97 4.32
CA LEU A 114 11.97 -3.42 5.67
C LEU A 114 12.87 -4.30 6.55
N ASP A 115 14.11 -4.51 6.11
CA ASP A 115 15.08 -5.29 6.88
C ASP A 115 15.25 -4.73 8.31
N GLY A 116 15.04 -5.59 9.31
CA GLY A 116 14.99 -5.21 10.72
C GLY A 116 13.59 -4.94 11.28
N LEU A 117 12.52 -5.08 10.50
CA LEU A 117 11.14 -5.08 11.02
C LEU A 117 10.92 -6.31 11.92
N PRO A 118 10.45 -6.15 13.18
CA PRO A 118 10.17 -7.29 14.05
C PRO A 118 9.20 -8.28 13.43
N SER A 119 9.42 -9.59 13.62
CA SER A 119 8.56 -10.66 13.08
C SER A 119 7.11 -10.54 13.55
N GLU A 120 6.92 -10.07 14.79
CA GLU A 120 5.63 -9.84 15.43
C GLU A 120 4.92 -8.59 14.91
N CYS A 121 5.64 -7.66 14.25
CA CYS A 121 5.02 -6.46 13.68
C CYS A 121 4.14 -6.87 12.48
N PRO A 122 2.82 -6.68 12.57
CA PRO A 122 1.89 -7.10 11.54
C PRO A 122 1.96 -6.18 10.32
N ILE A 123 1.97 -6.79 9.13
CA ILE A 123 1.73 -6.10 7.86
C ILE A 123 0.25 -6.24 7.49
N LEU A 124 -0.49 -5.15 7.60
CA LEU A 124 -1.93 -5.07 7.32
C LEU A 124 -2.18 -4.55 5.91
N PHE A 125 -3.35 -4.89 5.35
CA PHE A 125 -3.77 -4.47 4.02
C PHE A 125 -5.16 -3.83 4.11
N THR A 126 -5.36 -2.73 3.41
CA THR A 126 -6.66 -2.05 3.29
C THR A 126 -7.17 -2.06 1.85
N GLU A 127 -8.39 -1.61 1.62
CA GLU A 127 -8.95 -1.46 0.28
C GLU A 127 -8.48 -0.16 -0.36
N HIS A 128 -8.08 -0.21 -1.63
CA HIS A 128 -7.52 0.92 -2.38
C HIS A 128 -8.41 2.16 -2.34
N HIS A 129 -9.69 2.04 -2.71
CA HIS A 129 -10.62 3.17 -2.68
C HIS A 129 -10.97 3.64 -1.26
N VAL A 130 -10.88 2.76 -0.26
CA VAL A 130 -11.03 3.13 1.16
C VAL A 130 -9.81 3.93 1.63
N ALA A 131 -8.60 3.61 1.16
CA ALA A 131 -7.40 4.39 1.43
C ALA A 131 -7.51 5.81 0.84
N HIS A 132 -8.03 5.94 -0.39
CA HIS A 132 -8.36 7.25 -0.98
C HIS A 132 -9.39 8.03 -0.16
N ALA A 133 -10.47 7.37 0.26
CA ALA A 133 -11.50 7.99 1.09
C ALA A 133 -10.93 8.45 2.45
N ALA A 134 -10.13 7.61 3.09
CA ALA A 134 -9.51 7.86 4.39
C ALA A 134 -8.51 9.02 4.34
N SER A 135 -7.68 9.10 3.30
CA SER A 135 -6.69 10.17 3.15
C SER A 135 -7.32 11.55 2.93
N ALA A 136 -8.55 11.60 2.42
CA ALA A 136 -9.32 12.84 2.33
C ALA A 136 -10.11 13.14 3.62
N PHE A 137 -10.76 12.13 4.21
CA PHE A 137 -11.67 12.33 5.35
C PHE A 137 -10.95 12.61 6.66
N TYR A 138 -9.96 11.80 7.05
CA TYR A 138 -9.33 11.93 8.37
C TYR A 138 -8.52 13.22 8.57
N PRO A 139 -7.87 13.81 7.55
CA PRO A 139 -7.26 15.13 7.68
C PRO A 139 -8.27 16.28 7.58
N SER A 140 -9.53 16.01 7.21
CA SER A 140 -10.56 17.05 7.10
C SER A 140 -11.07 17.47 8.48
N PRO A 141 -11.62 18.69 8.63
CA PRO A 141 -12.17 19.16 9.91
C PRO A 141 -13.58 18.62 10.23
N PHE A 142 -14.09 17.67 9.45
CA PHE A 142 -15.49 17.22 9.53
C PHE A 142 -15.62 15.89 10.30
N ASP A 143 -16.53 15.83 11.25
CA ASP A 143 -16.87 14.58 11.96
C ASP A 143 -17.68 13.59 11.09
N ARG A 144 -18.30 14.08 10.01
CA ARG A 144 -19.07 13.29 9.03
C ARG A 144 -19.06 13.97 7.67
N ALA A 145 -18.88 13.19 6.60
CA ALA A 145 -18.89 13.69 5.23
C ALA A 145 -19.44 12.64 4.25
N ALA A 146 -20.04 13.10 3.15
CA ALA A 146 -20.20 12.25 1.97
C ALA A 146 -18.86 12.21 1.23
N ILE A 147 -18.43 11.02 0.80
CA ILE A 147 -17.14 10.84 0.11
C ILE A 147 -17.40 10.38 -1.33
N LEU A 148 -16.74 11.04 -2.28
CA LEU A 148 -16.72 10.65 -3.68
C LEU A 148 -15.28 10.37 -4.10
N THR A 149 -14.97 9.12 -4.40
CA THR A 149 -13.69 8.71 -4.99
C THR A 149 -13.88 8.56 -6.49
N VAL A 150 -13.16 9.36 -7.28
CA VAL A 150 -13.09 9.25 -8.74
C VAL A 150 -11.67 8.85 -9.10
N ASP A 151 -11.48 7.58 -9.46
CA ASP A 151 -10.18 6.99 -9.71
C ASP A 151 -10.11 6.40 -11.12
N GLY A 152 -8.90 6.34 -11.69
CA GLY A 152 -8.65 5.80 -13.03
C GLY A 152 -8.61 4.27 -13.10
N VAL A 153 -8.80 3.57 -11.97
CA VAL A 153 -8.63 2.12 -11.78
C VAL A 153 -9.79 1.48 -11.02
#